data_AF-A0A815REF6-F1
#
_entry.id   AF-A0A815REF6-F1
#
_cell.length_a   1.000
_cell.length_b   1.000
_cell.length_c   1.000
_cell.angle_alpha   90.00
_cell.angle_beta   90.00
_cell.angle_gamma   90.00
#
_symmetry.space_group_name_H-M   'P 1'
#
loop_
_entity.id
_entity.type
_entity.pdbx_description
1 polymer ?
#
loop_
_entity_poly.entity_id
_entity_poly.type
_entity_poly.pdbx_seq_one_letter_code
_entity_poly.pdbx_strand_id
1 'polypeptide(L)'
;LYGNGTASNSNKSRGLIKGTITSDGIIDDDFESELGGNEPTELHDTEDVDYQLMTKIAEYGIIECCGDDKFGRKTIVFSACRLPNQELIKNSEFKTVIKFRECLFKYFLQAFDQYVDMDYVLIYFHYGLRSYNRPSYGWLMKSYLKIDRKYKKNLKALYVVHPTKWVKFLWPVLRSLIRYSEAAEKSEPNSTLNI
;
A
#
# COMPACT_ATOMS: atom_id res chain seq x y z
N LEU A 1 59.80 29.60 -0.57
CA LEU A 1 60.80 29.02 0.35
C LEU A 1 60.09 28.76 1.68
N TYR A 2 59.98 27.49 2.10
CA TYR A 2 59.51 27.01 3.42
C TYR A 2 58.12 27.48 3.93
N GLY A 3 57.35 26.68 4.70
CA GLY A 3 57.49 25.24 4.95
C GLY A 3 56.78 24.73 6.21
N ASN A 4 55.87 23.77 6.03
CA ASN A 4 55.48 22.67 6.94
C ASN A 4 54.90 22.92 8.35
N GLY A 5 53.87 22.13 8.68
CA GLY A 5 53.58 21.65 10.05
C GLY A 5 52.09 21.67 10.43
N THR A 6 51.48 20.65 11.05
CA THR A 6 51.92 19.25 11.30
C THR A 6 50.67 18.38 11.63
N ALA A 7 50.84 17.06 11.80
CA ALA A 7 49.83 16.17 12.41
C ALA A 7 49.70 16.43 13.95
N SER A 8 48.87 15.75 14.77
CA SER A 8 48.18 14.47 14.62
C SER A 8 47.02 14.24 15.61
N ASN A 9 46.00 13.51 15.15
CA ASN A 9 45.33 12.34 15.77
C ASN A 9 45.34 12.10 17.30
N SER A 10 44.19 11.58 17.81
CA SER A 10 43.96 10.91 19.11
C SER A 10 43.97 11.83 20.36
N ASN A 11 43.07 11.66 21.34
CA ASN A 11 42.96 10.42 22.11
C ASN A 11 41.55 10.00 22.60
N LYS A 12 41.47 8.73 23.01
CA LYS A 12 40.25 7.98 23.31
C LYS A 12 40.11 7.76 24.82
N SER A 13 39.33 8.60 25.51
CA SER A 13 38.94 8.33 26.91
C SER A 13 37.96 7.16 26.98
N ARG A 14 38.47 5.99 27.36
CA ARG A 14 37.63 4.88 27.83
C ARG A 14 37.22 5.15 29.28
N GLY A 15 35.92 5.12 29.56
CA GLY A 15 35.43 5.10 30.94
C GLY A 15 35.95 3.85 31.67
N LEU A 16 36.47 4.05 32.88
CA LEU A 16 36.91 2.96 33.76
C LEU A 16 35.68 2.34 34.43
N ILE A 17 35.44 1.05 34.20
CA ILE A 17 34.48 0.28 35.01
C ILE A 17 35.10 0.09 36.39
N LYS A 18 34.68 0.90 37.37
CA LYS A 18 35.10 0.78 38.77
C LYS A 18 34.01 0.08 39.59
N GLY A 19 33.89 -1.23 39.40
CA GLY A 19 33.11 -2.07 40.30
C GLY A 19 33.60 -1.87 41.73
N THR A 20 32.70 -1.48 42.63
CA THR A 20 33.03 -1.21 44.03
C THR A 20 32.45 -2.33 44.88
N ILE A 21 33.33 -3.17 45.41
CA ILE A 21 32.96 -4.29 46.28
C ILE A 21 32.83 -3.74 47.72
N THR A 22 31.66 -3.88 48.31
CA THR A 22 31.44 -3.69 49.76
C THR A 22 31.88 -4.93 50.52
N SER A 23 32.28 -4.77 51.78
CA SER A 23 32.99 -5.81 52.56
C SER A 23 32.15 -7.00 53.00
N ASP A 24 30.82 -6.92 52.87
CA ASP A 24 29.90 -7.69 53.71
C ASP A 24 29.20 -8.83 52.93
N GLY A 25 29.53 -9.02 51.64
CA GLY A 25 29.24 -10.24 50.88
C GLY A 25 27.79 -10.42 50.38
N ILE A 26 26.93 -9.41 50.53
CA ILE A 26 25.58 -9.40 49.96
C ILE A 26 25.64 -8.82 48.53
N ILE A 27 24.89 -9.44 47.61
CA ILE A 27 24.62 -8.89 46.28
C ILE A 27 23.29 -8.16 46.39
N ASP A 28 23.32 -6.83 46.38
CA ASP A 28 22.11 -6.00 46.34
C ASP A 28 21.57 -5.90 44.90
N ASP A 29 20.24 -5.84 44.76
CA ASP A 29 19.52 -6.13 43.51
C ASP A 29 19.59 -5.01 42.44
N ASP A 30 20.65 -4.99 41.61
CA ASP A 30 20.66 -4.28 40.32
C ASP A 30 19.84 -5.02 39.24
N PHE A 31 18.58 -5.35 39.56
CA PHE A 31 17.66 -6.06 38.68
C PHE A 31 16.59 -5.15 38.03
N GLU A 32 16.55 -3.86 38.38
CA GLU A 32 15.69 -2.89 37.68
C GLU A 32 16.34 -2.32 36.41
N SER A 33 17.67 -2.43 36.25
CA SER A 33 18.38 -1.87 35.08
C SER A 33 18.23 -2.68 33.79
N GLU A 34 17.84 -3.96 33.85
CA GLU A 34 17.56 -4.80 32.66
C GLU A 34 16.10 -4.70 32.15
N LEU A 35 15.18 -4.08 32.89
CA LEU A 35 13.73 -4.09 32.60
C LEU A 35 13.10 -2.70 32.42
N GLY A 36 13.87 -1.72 31.91
CA GLY A 36 13.54 -0.29 32.04
C GLY A 36 13.73 0.63 30.82
N GLY A 37 13.35 0.21 29.61
CA GLY A 37 12.94 1.10 28.50
C GLY A 37 13.96 2.06 27.87
N ASN A 38 14.31 1.81 26.60
CA ASN A 38 14.43 2.83 25.51
C ASN A 38 14.75 2.16 24.16
N GLU A 39 13.91 1.22 23.70
CA GLU A 39 13.85 0.92 22.25
C GLU A 39 13.02 1.99 21.56
N PRO A 40 13.47 2.59 20.43
CA PRO A 40 12.66 3.50 19.65
C PRO A 40 11.40 2.83 19.09
N THR A 41 10.21 3.32 19.46
CA THR A 41 8.90 2.73 19.10
C THR A 41 8.48 2.99 17.65
N GLU A 42 9.40 2.88 16.68
CA GLU A 42 9.21 3.24 15.26
C GLU A 42 8.08 2.47 14.55
N LEU A 43 7.58 1.38 15.14
CA LEU A 43 6.50 0.56 14.59
C LEU A 43 5.12 1.22 14.68
N HIS A 44 4.85 2.08 15.67
CA HIS A 44 3.48 2.60 15.88
C HIS A 44 3.18 3.83 15.00
N ASP A 45 4.08 4.83 15.02
CA ASP A 45 3.91 6.10 14.30
C ASP A 45 3.64 5.94 12.79
N THR A 46 4.19 4.89 12.18
CA THR A 46 4.11 4.70 10.72
C THR A 46 2.79 4.11 10.23
N GLU A 47 2.01 3.46 11.11
CA GLU A 47 0.68 2.95 10.80
C GLU A 47 -0.39 4.04 10.92
N ASP A 48 -0.31 4.87 11.96
CA ASP A 48 -1.19 6.04 12.16
C ASP A 48 -1.10 7.04 10.99
N VAL A 49 0.12 7.32 10.52
CA VAL A 49 0.33 8.21 9.36
C VAL A 49 -0.25 7.62 8.07
N ASP A 50 -0.17 6.29 7.87
CA ASP A 50 -0.81 5.62 6.74
C ASP A 50 -2.34 5.65 6.84
N TYR A 51 -2.89 5.39 8.03
CA TYR A 51 -4.33 5.43 8.27
C TYR A 51 -4.90 6.83 8.02
N GLN A 52 -4.27 7.87 8.56
CA GLN A 52 -4.65 9.27 8.31
C GLN A 52 -4.58 9.63 6.81
N LEU A 53 -3.57 9.13 6.08
CA LEU A 53 -3.45 9.38 4.64
C LEU A 53 -4.48 8.59 3.84
N MET A 54 -4.83 7.37 4.25
CA MET A 54 -5.89 6.56 3.66
C MET A 54 -7.28 7.17 3.87
N THR A 55 -7.57 7.74 5.05
CA THR A 55 -8.80 8.52 5.30
C THR A 55 -8.87 9.74 4.36
N LYS A 56 -7.79 10.51 4.23
CA LYS A 56 -7.70 11.63 3.27
C LYS A 56 -7.81 11.19 1.81
N ILE A 57 -7.48 9.94 1.47
CA ILE A 57 -7.72 9.36 0.14
C ILE A 57 -9.19 8.96 -0.05
N ALA A 58 -9.85 8.45 1.00
CA ALA A 58 -11.26 8.10 0.98
C ALA A 58 -12.17 9.32 0.77
N GLU A 59 -11.81 10.50 1.31
CA GLU A 59 -12.50 11.78 1.10
C GLU A 59 -12.67 12.17 -0.38
N TYR A 60 -11.77 11.72 -1.27
CA TYR A 60 -11.92 11.94 -2.72
C TYR A 60 -13.05 11.11 -3.35
N GLY A 61 -13.59 10.10 -2.66
CA GLY A 61 -14.65 9.23 -3.16
C GLY A 61 -14.25 8.50 -4.45
N ILE A 62 -12.99 8.03 -4.55
CA ILE A 62 -12.45 7.40 -5.76
C ILE A 62 -13.16 6.08 -6.08
N ILE A 63 -13.63 5.38 -5.03
CA ILE A 63 -14.33 4.10 -5.09
C ILE A 63 -15.71 4.28 -4.43
N GLU A 64 -16.77 3.90 -5.14
CA GLU A 64 -18.16 3.99 -4.69
C GLU A 64 -18.88 2.66 -4.96
N CYS A 65 -19.79 2.23 -4.08
CA CYS A 65 -20.66 1.08 -4.34
C CYS A 65 -22.04 1.58 -4.74
N CYS A 66 -22.50 1.23 -5.94
CA CYS A 66 -23.70 1.80 -6.56
C CYS A 66 -24.91 0.84 -6.55
N GLY A 67 -24.93 -0.09 -5.60
CA GLY A 67 -25.96 -1.14 -5.49
C GLY A 67 -25.58 -2.40 -6.25
N ASP A 68 -26.59 -3.12 -6.76
CA ASP A 68 -26.45 -4.43 -7.38
C ASP A 68 -26.86 -4.42 -8.85
N ASP A 69 -26.22 -5.27 -9.65
CA ASP A 69 -26.62 -5.48 -11.04
C ASP A 69 -27.85 -6.40 -11.16
N LYS A 70 -28.33 -6.60 -12.39
CA LYS A 70 -29.49 -7.46 -12.69
C LYS A 70 -29.33 -8.95 -12.34
N PHE A 71 -28.17 -9.36 -11.83
CA PHE A 71 -27.88 -10.71 -11.32
C PHE A 71 -27.60 -10.71 -9.80
N GLY A 72 -27.83 -9.59 -9.10
CA GLY A 72 -27.59 -9.44 -7.67
C GLY A 72 -26.13 -9.22 -7.28
N ARG A 73 -25.25 -8.87 -8.24
CA ARG A 73 -23.80 -8.72 -8.01
C ARG A 73 -23.46 -7.27 -7.69
N LYS A 74 -22.63 -7.05 -6.66
CA LYS A 74 -22.25 -5.69 -6.22
C LYS A 74 -21.57 -4.93 -7.35
N THR A 75 -22.08 -3.74 -7.66
CA THR A 75 -21.55 -2.86 -8.71
C THR A 75 -20.68 -1.78 -8.08
N ILE A 76 -19.36 -1.96 -8.22
CA ILE A 76 -18.36 -1.04 -7.69
C ILE A 76 -17.92 -0.09 -8.82
N VAL A 77 -17.92 1.20 -8.53
CA VAL A 77 -17.50 2.28 -9.43
C VAL A 77 -16.11 2.78 -9.03
N PHE A 78 -15.22 2.92 -10.01
CA PHE A 78 -13.93 3.61 -9.86
C PHE A 78 -13.93 4.88 -10.71
N SER A 79 -13.74 6.02 -10.06
CA SER A 79 -13.82 7.37 -10.66
C SER A 79 -12.43 7.98 -10.88
N ALA A 80 -11.84 7.79 -12.06
CA ALA A 80 -10.48 8.25 -12.33
C ALA A 80 -10.30 9.78 -12.37
N CYS A 81 -11.39 10.53 -12.55
CA CYS A 81 -11.44 11.99 -12.40
C CYS A 81 -11.12 12.45 -10.97
N ARG A 82 -11.47 11.63 -9.96
CA ARG A 82 -11.32 11.95 -8.54
C ARG A 82 -9.94 11.55 -7.98
N LEU A 83 -9.07 10.93 -8.78
CA LEU A 83 -7.69 10.65 -8.37
C LEU A 83 -6.93 11.96 -8.13
N PRO A 84 -6.35 12.16 -6.93
CA PRO A 84 -5.65 13.40 -6.59
C PRO A 84 -4.46 13.70 -7.50
N ASN A 85 -4.17 14.99 -7.63
CA ASN A 85 -3.12 15.48 -8.52
C ASN A 85 -1.72 15.18 -7.95
N GLN A 86 -0.96 14.29 -8.60
CA GLN A 86 0.40 13.98 -8.16
C GLN A 86 1.38 15.14 -8.42
N GLU A 87 1.02 16.18 -9.20
CA GLU A 87 1.84 17.40 -9.34
C GLU A 87 1.85 18.27 -8.09
N LEU A 88 0.78 18.24 -7.27
CA LEU A 88 0.83 18.82 -5.92
C LEU A 88 1.84 18.08 -5.03
N ILE A 89 2.11 16.79 -5.34
CA ILE A 89 3.06 15.93 -4.63
C ILE A 89 4.46 15.98 -5.26
N LYS A 90 4.63 16.44 -6.52
CA LYS A 90 5.95 16.61 -7.18
C LYS A 90 6.82 17.69 -6.53
N ASN A 91 6.20 18.66 -5.84
CA ASN A 91 6.91 19.67 -5.04
C ASN A 91 7.31 19.15 -3.64
N SER A 92 6.96 17.90 -3.31
CA SER A 92 7.38 17.20 -2.09
C SER A 92 8.35 16.06 -2.42
N GLU A 93 8.97 15.46 -1.41
CA GLU A 93 9.96 14.41 -1.60
C GLU A 93 9.42 13.21 -2.41
N PHE A 94 10.33 12.57 -3.16
CA PHE A 94 10.06 11.31 -3.86
C PHE A 94 9.52 10.21 -2.92
N LYS A 95 9.94 10.23 -1.65
CA LYS A 95 9.44 9.38 -0.56
C LYS A 95 7.92 9.53 -0.36
N THR A 96 7.42 10.77 -0.35
CA THR A 96 5.99 11.11 -0.24
C THR A 96 5.20 10.61 -1.44
N VAL A 97 5.74 10.76 -2.66
CA VAL A 97 5.10 10.26 -3.89
C VAL A 97 4.96 8.73 -3.87
N ILE A 98 5.94 7.99 -3.32
CA ILE A 98 5.85 6.54 -3.15
C ILE A 98 4.81 6.19 -2.08
N LYS A 99 4.95 6.73 -0.86
CA LYS A 99 4.08 6.43 0.30
C LYS A 99 2.60 6.72 -0.01
N PHE A 100 2.31 7.83 -0.70
CA PHE A 100 0.97 8.15 -1.19
C PHE A 100 0.39 7.05 -2.09
N ARG A 101 1.18 6.53 -3.03
CA ARG A 101 0.72 5.49 -3.98
C ARG A 101 0.56 4.13 -3.30
N GLU A 102 1.31 3.86 -2.24
CA GLU A 102 1.13 2.66 -1.43
C GLU A 102 -0.12 2.77 -0.56
N CYS A 103 -0.39 3.92 0.07
CA CYS A 103 -1.65 4.20 0.75
C CYS A 103 -2.87 4.10 -0.18
N LEU A 104 -2.77 4.64 -1.41
CA LEU A 104 -3.82 4.51 -2.42
C LEU A 104 -4.09 3.04 -2.81
N PHE A 105 -3.07 2.19 -2.81
CA PHE A 105 -3.23 0.75 -3.06
C PHE A 105 -3.81 0.01 -1.84
N LYS A 106 -3.36 0.32 -0.61
CA LYS A 106 -3.96 -0.18 0.63
C LYS A 106 -5.45 0.18 0.71
N TYR A 107 -5.81 1.44 0.46
CA TYR A 107 -7.20 1.92 0.39
C TYR A 107 -8.00 1.18 -0.68
N PHE A 108 -7.44 0.95 -1.88
CA PHE A 108 -8.12 0.17 -2.92
C PHE A 108 -8.43 -1.26 -2.46
N LEU A 109 -7.46 -1.95 -1.83
CA LEU A 109 -7.70 -3.30 -1.31
C LEU A 109 -8.79 -3.28 -0.22
N GLN A 110 -8.64 -2.41 0.80
CA GLN A 110 -9.58 -2.30 1.91
C GLN A 110 -11.01 -1.94 1.47
N ALA A 111 -11.18 -1.02 0.53
CA ALA A 111 -12.49 -0.63 0.02
C ALA A 111 -13.20 -1.76 -0.74
N PHE A 112 -12.43 -2.64 -1.38
CA PHE A 112 -12.93 -3.82 -2.09
C PHE A 112 -13.07 -5.06 -1.18
N ASP A 113 -12.38 -5.14 -0.04
CA ASP A 113 -12.25 -6.39 0.73
C ASP A 113 -13.61 -6.94 1.19
N GLN A 114 -14.51 -6.05 1.60
CA GLN A 114 -15.92 -6.31 1.95
C GLN A 114 -16.81 -6.83 0.80
N TYR A 115 -16.34 -6.81 -0.45
CA TYR A 115 -17.11 -7.20 -1.63
C TYR A 115 -16.49 -8.39 -2.39
N VAL A 116 -15.16 -8.56 -2.35
CA VAL A 116 -14.43 -9.50 -3.23
C VAL A 116 -14.58 -10.97 -2.87
N ASP A 117 -15.14 -11.30 -1.71
CA ASP A 117 -15.52 -12.67 -1.36
C ASP A 117 -16.81 -13.12 -2.07
N MET A 118 -17.59 -12.17 -2.59
CA MET A 118 -18.76 -12.39 -3.45
C MET A 118 -18.47 -12.02 -4.92
N ASP A 119 -19.31 -12.50 -5.84
CA ASP A 119 -19.32 -12.09 -7.24
C ASP A 119 -19.68 -10.60 -7.39
N TYR A 120 -18.83 -9.87 -8.12
CA TYR A 120 -18.97 -8.42 -8.27
C TYR A 120 -18.61 -7.92 -9.68
N VAL A 121 -19.01 -6.68 -9.96
CA VAL A 121 -18.82 -5.96 -11.21
C VAL A 121 -18.05 -4.67 -10.94
N LEU A 122 -17.06 -4.35 -11.78
CA LEU A 122 -16.29 -3.10 -11.70
C LEU A 122 -16.59 -2.19 -12.90
N ILE A 123 -16.96 -0.94 -12.65
CA ILE A 123 -17.13 0.10 -13.65
C ILE A 123 -16.03 1.15 -13.49
N TYR A 124 -15.10 1.19 -14.43
CA TYR A 124 -14.00 2.15 -14.47
C TYR A 124 -14.36 3.36 -15.36
N PHE A 125 -14.66 4.50 -14.75
CA PHE A 125 -14.80 5.77 -15.46
C PHE A 125 -13.42 6.40 -15.65
N HIS A 126 -12.95 6.45 -16.89
CA HIS A 126 -11.63 6.99 -17.21
C HIS A 126 -11.61 8.53 -17.37
N TYR A 127 -12.78 9.16 -17.51
CA TYR A 127 -12.88 10.60 -17.72
C TYR A 127 -12.15 11.39 -16.63
N GLY A 128 -11.58 12.55 -16.99
CA GLY A 128 -10.84 13.42 -16.05
C GLY A 128 -9.43 12.96 -15.67
N LEU A 129 -9.00 11.73 -15.97
CA LEU A 129 -7.60 11.34 -15.77
C LEU A 129 -6.69 12.12 -16.74
N ARG A 130 -5.77 12.92 -16.18
CA ARG A 130 -4.75 13.68 -16.92
C ARG A 130 -3.39 12.98 -16.82
N SER A 131 -2.37 13.53 -17.47
CA SER A 131 -0.99 13.04 -17.37
C SER A 131 -0.43 13.07 -15.93
N TYR A 132 -0.91 14.01 -15.10
CA TYR A 132 -0.38 14.27 -13.76
C TYR A 132 -0.98 13.46 -12.62
N ASN A 133 -2.23 12.97 -12.70
CA ASN A 133 -2.82 12.11 -11.66
C ASN A 133 -2.65 10.62 -11.98
N ARG A 134 -1.72 10.32 -12.89
CA ARG A 134 -1.57 9.02 -13.53
C ARG A 134 -0.60 8.09 -12.79
N PRO A 135 -1.02 6.89 -12.36
CA PRO A 135 -0.05 5.87 -11.96
C PRO A 135 0.78 5.38 -13.16
N SER A 136 2.10 5.34 -13.01
CA SER A 136 3.02 4.82 -14.03
C SER A 136 2.81 3.32 -14.32
N TYR A 137 3.05 2.90 -15.57
CA TYR A 137 2.80 1.52 -16.02
C TYR A 137 3.49 0.46 -15.15
N GLY A 138 4.78 0.65 -14.83
CA GLY A 138 5.53 -0.29 -13.99
C GLY A 138 5.00 -0.43 -12.56
N TRP A 139 4.38 0.62 -11.99
CA TRP A 139 3.66 0.50 -10.72
C TRP A 139 2.37 -0.28 -10.90
N LEU A 140 1.60 -0.02 -11.95
CA LEU A 140 0.35 -0.74 -12.19
C LEU A 140 0.58 -2.24 -12.39
N MET A 141 1.68 -2.63 -13.05
CA MET A 141 2.07 -4.04 -13.17
C MET A 141 2.47 -4.63 -11.82
N LYS A 142 3.27 -3.92 -11.00
CA LYS A 142 3.63 -4.35 -9.64
C LYS A 142 2.39 -4.51 -8.75
N SER A 143 1.46 -3.56 -8.78
CA SER A 143 0.19 -3.62 -8.05
C SER A 143 -0.69 -4.77 -8.55
N TYR A 144 -0.83 -4.97 -9.86
CA TYR A 144 -1.56 -6.12 -10.42
C TYR A 144 -1.00 -7.47 -9.94
N LEU A 145 0.32 -7.60 -9.81
CA LEU A 145 0.96 -8.80 -9.26
C LEU A 145 0.74 -8.95 -7.74
N LYS A 146 0.66 -7.84 -6.98
CA LYS A 146 0.35 -7.81 -5.54
C LYS A 146 -1.12 -8.11 -5.19
N ILE A 147 -2.06 -8.01 -6.13
CA ILE A 147 -3.49 -8.29 -5.86
C ILE A 147 -3.73 -9.81 -5.72
N ASP A 148 -4.37 -10.25 -4.64
CA ASP A 148 -4.63 -11.68 -4.37
C ASP A 148 -5.64 -12.34 -5.32
N ARG A 149 -5.74 -13.68 -5.22
CA ARG A 149 -6.69 -14.49 -6.02
C ARG A 149 -8.14 -14.05 -5.84
N LYS A 150 -8.60 -13.67 -4.63
CA LYS A 150 -10.02 -13.36 -4.35
C LYS A 150 -10.54 -12.20 -5.22
N TYR A 151 -9.85 -11.06 -5.17
CA TYR A 151 -10.05 -9.87 -6.01
C TYR A 151 -10.06 -10.14 -7.52
N LYS A 152 -9.47 -11.25 -7.99
CA LYS A 152 -9.37 -11.57 -9.42
C LYS A 152 -10.39 -12.63 -9.84
N LYS A 153 -10.72 -13.59 -8.97
CA LYS A 153 -11.60 -14.71 -9.34
C LYS A 153 -13.09 -14.34 -9.36
N ASN A 154 -13.51 -13.41 -8.51
CA ASN A 154 -14.92 -13.04 -8.36
C ASN A 154 -15.32 -11.77 -9.17
N LEU A 155 -14.38 -11.18 -9.92
CA LEU A 155 -14.62 -10.05 -10.83
C LEU A 155 -15.29 -10.54 -12.13
N LYS A 156 -16.62 -10.62 -12.16
CA LYS A 156 -17.38 -11.18 -13.30
C LYS A 156 -17.48 -10.25 -14.50
N ALA A 157 -17.33 -8.93 -14.32
CA ALA A 157 -17.27 -7.99 -15.43
C ALA A 157 -16.47 -6.73 -15.09
N LEU A 158 -15.70 -6.22 -16.06
CA LEU A 158 -15.03 -4.93 -16.01
C LEU A 158 -15.51 -4.05 -17.17
N TYR A 159 -16.33 -3.06 -16.86
CA TYR A 159 -16.79 -2.04 -17.81
C TYR A 159 -15.82 -0.84 -17.79
N VAL A 160 -15.46 -0.33 -18.97
CA VAL A 160 -14.52 0.79 -19.12
C VAL A 160 -15.21 1.92 -19.89
N VAL A 161 -15.49 3.01 -19.20
CA VAL A 161 -16.21 4.17 -19.74
C VAL A 161 -15.20 5.23 -20.20
N HIS A 162 -15.36 5.71 -21.44
CA HIS A 162 -14.45 6.63 -22.15
C HIS A 162 -12.96 6.16 -22.28
N PRO A 163 -12.68 4.98 -22.87
CA PRO A 163 -11.31 4.46 -23.02
C PRO A 163 -10.41 5.31 -23.95
N THR A 164 -9.41 5.99 -23.40
CA THR A 164 -8.37 6.69 -24.18
C THR A 164 -7.39 5.72 -24.86
N LYS A 165 -6.56 6.23 -25.78
CA LYS A 165 -5.46 5.49 -26.44
C LYS A 165 -4.60 4.68 -25.44
N TRP A 166 -4.38 5.22 -24.25
CA TRP A 166 -3.53 4.61 -23.24
C TRP A 166 -4.26 3.64 -22.30
N VAL A 167 -5.59 3.75 -22.14
CA VAL A 167 -6.39 2.63 -21.59
C VAL A 167 -6.37 1.46 -22.57
N LYS A 168 -6.43 1.73 -23.88
CA LYS A 168 -6.32 0.70 -24.91
C LYS A 168 -4.97 -0.02 -24.90
N PHE A 169 -3.88 0.66 -24.49
CA PHE A 169 -2.57 0.03 -24.22
C PHE A 169 -2.61 -0.95 -23.03
N LEU A 170 -3.46 -0.71 -22.02
CA LEU A 170 -3.65 -1.64 -20.89
C LEU A 170 -4.56 -2.83 -21.20
N TRP A 171 -5.22 -2.90 -22.36
CA TRP A 171 -6.18 -3.97 -22.67
C TRP A 171 -5.66 -5.42 -22.53
N PRO A 172 -4.37 -5.75 -22.75
CA PRO A 172 -3.87 -7.10 -22.45
C PRO A 172 -4.02 -7.46 -20.97
N VAL A 173 -3.75 -6.52 -20.06
CA VAL A 173 -3.78 -6.74 -18.61
C VAL A 173 -5.21 -6.69 -18.06
N LEU A 174 -6.03 -5.75 -18.55
CA LEU A 174 -7.44 -5.68 -18.19
C LEU A 174 -8.22 -6.92 -18.68
N ARG A 175 -7.86 -7.50 -19.82
CA ARG A 175 -8.41 -8.79 -20.27
C ARG A 175 -7.83 -9.98 -19.49
N SER A 176 -6.60 -9.89 -18.99
CA SER A 176 -6.03 -10.90 -18.11
C SER A 176 -6.79 -11.01 -16.78
N LEU A 177 -7.31 -9.90 -16.24
CA LEU A 177 -8.19 -9.90 -15.06
C LEU A 177 -9.48 -10.70 -15.33
N ILE A 178 -10.23 -10.36 -16.38
CA ILE A 178 -11.52 -11.01 -16.70
C ILE A 178 -11.31 -12.50 -16.99
N ARG A 179 -10.32 -12.86 -17.82
CA ARG A 179 -10.00 -14.26 -18.15
C ARG A 179 -9.56 -15.08 -16.93
N TYR A 180 -9.04 -14.44 -15.88
CA TYR A 180 -8.69 -15.13 -14.64
C TYR A 180 -9.95 -15.50 -13.83
N SER A 181 -11.00 -14.69 -13.87
CA SER A 181 -12.32 -15.06 -13.31
C SER A 181 -12.93 -16.25 -14.07
N GLU A 182 -13.01 -16.16 -15.40
CA GLU A 182 -13.54 -17.24 -16.27
C GLU A 182 -12.80 -18.57 -16.09
N ALA A 183 -11.47 -18.53 -15.88
CA ALA A 183 -10.63 -19.70 -15.68
C ALA A 183 -10.73 -20.25 -14.24
N ALA A 184 -10.91 -19.38 -13.24
CA ALA A 184 -11.11 -19.80 -11.86
C ALA A 184 -12.44 -20.55 -11.69
N GLU A 185 -13.53 -20.02 -12.26
CA GLU A 185 -14.86 -20.64 -12.25
C GLU A 185 -14.83 -22.06 -12.85
N LYS A 186 -14.16 -22.24 -13.99
CA LYS A 186 -13.95 -23.56 -14.64
C LYS A 186 -12.99 -24.50 -13.90
N SER A 187 -12.35 -24.03 -12.83
CA SER A 187 -11.40 -24.82 -12.02
C SER A 187 -11.97 -25.23 -10.65
N GLU A 188 -13.13 -24.71 -10.26
CA GLU A 188 -13.78 -25.07 -8.99
C GLU A 188 -14.62 -26.35 -9.21
N PRO A 189 -14.39 -27.43 -8.41
CA PRO A 189 -15.00 -28.73 -8.68
C PRO A 189 -16.48 -28.78 -8.29
N ASN A 190 -17.35 -28.58 -9.29
CA ASN A 190 -18.79 -28.87 -9.28
C ASN A 190 -19.60 -28.29 -8.09
N SER A 191 -19.86 -26.99 -8.11
CA SER A 191 -21.02 -26.40 -7.41
C SER A 191 -22.34 -26.58 -8.17
N THR A 192 -22.30 -27.01 -9.43
CA THR A 192 -23.47 -27.46 -10.20
C THR A 192 -23.89 -28.87 -9.77
N LEU A 193 -24.57 -28.96 -8.62
CA LEU A 193 -25.51 -30.05 -8.37
C LEU A 193 -26.71 -29.89 -9.30
N ASN A 194 -27.24 -31.01 -9.80
CA ASN A 194 -28.45 -31.00 -10.61
C ASN A 194 -29.67 -30.65 -9.75
N ILE A 195 -30.55 -29.81 -10.29
CA ILE A 195 -32.01 -29.98 -10.45
C ILE A 195 -32.47 -29.00 -11.54
#